data_AF-A0A0W8IBP0-F1
#
_entry.id   AF-A0A0W8IBP0-F1
#
_cell.length_a   1.000
_cell.length_b   1.000
_cell.length_c   1.000
_cell.angle_alpha   90.00
_cell.angle_beta   90.00
_cell.angle_gamma   90.00
#
_symmetry.space_group_name_H-M   'P 1'
#
loop_
_entity.id
_entity.type
_entity.pdbx_description
1 polymer ?
#
loop_
_entity_poly.entity_id
_entity_poly.type
_entity_poly.pdbx_seq_one_letter_code
_entity_poly.pdbx_strand_id
1 'polypeptide(L)'
;MGQQPLDRQCGNDYFFLPLVDDAKDSVTLLRVDSTPDGRVRIHLHRAVNRAAFGMRFGSAADPVWQPEAEPNVTLVAPACGRAGLTEPEVVLAEVGGFLAGVVVGDGGMNAWGFESLMSNDELVLHLMALARLHERLEPARRSEVAEDHRVVARMQEIAESTNSHAGALREWLARAEEVAEDVVAAARAQVHERRVQEVLEDLNGHGVEDTRARTNPDLPRLTTD
;
A
#
# COMPACT_ATOMS: atom_id res chain seq x y z
N MET A 1 31.40 0.51 10.14
CA MET A 1 30.48 -0.32 9.35
C MET A 1 29.13 -0.34 10.04
N GLY A 2 28.32 0.69 9.82
CA GLY A 2 26.94 0.77 10.31
C GLY A 2 26.02 0.45 9.15
N GLN A 3 25.49 -0.77 9.11
CA GLN A 3 24.41 -1.11 8.18
C GLN A 3 23.12 -0.49 8.73
N GLN A 4 22.56 0.47 8.00
CA GLN A 4 21.14 0.80 8.15
C GLN A 4 20.32 -0.38 7.59
N PRO A 5 19.22 -0.79 8.25
CA PRO A 5 18.44 -1.92 7.80
C PRO A 5 17.62 -1.50 6.56
N LEU A 6 18.06 -1.98 5.40
CA LEU A 6 17.31 -1.93 4.14
C LEU A 6 16.16 -2.97 4.09
N ASP A 7 15.95 -3.77 5.13
CA ASP A 7 15.08 -4.95 5.09
C ASP A 7 13.81 -4.83 5.94
N ARG A 8 12.94 -3.86 5.64
CA ARG A 8 11.53 -3.96 6.04
C ARG A 8 10.55 -3.84 4.88
N GLN A 9 11.03 -4.03 3.64
CA GLN A 9 10.17 -4.57 2.59
C GLN A 9 9.91 -6.03 2.94
N CYS A 10 8.78 -6.34 3.57
CA CYS A 10 8.17 -7.62 3.24
C CYS A 10 7.96 -7.58 1.72
N GLY A 11 8.66 -8.45 0.98
CA GLY A 11 8.68 -8.45 -0.48
C GLY A 11 7.35 -8.86 -1.13
N ASN A 12 6.21 -8.48 -0.56
CA ASN A 12 4.89 -8.85 -1.02
C ASN A 12 3.96 -7.64 -0.88
N ASP A 13 2.98 -7.54 -1.77
CA ASP A 13 1.99 -6.48 -1.99
C ASP A 13 1.04 -6.20 -0.79
N TYR A 14 1.55 -6.18 0.43
CA TYR A 14 0.80 -6.13 1.69
C TYR A 14 1.13 -4.88 2.53
N PHE A 15 0.08 -4.30 3.12
CA PHE A 15 0.08 -3.18 4.04
C PHE A 15 -0.14 -3.71 5.45
N PHE A 16 0.69 -3.29 6.38
CA PHE A 16 0.49 -3.57 7.80
C PHE A 16 -0.65 -2.73 8.32
N LEU A 17 -1.62 -3.39 8.94
CA LEU A 17 -2.82 -2.77 9.46
C LEU A 17 -3.08 -3.33 10.87
N PRO A 18 -2.33 -2.86 11.89
CA PRO A 18 -2.55 -3.32 13.25
C PRO A 18 -3.96 -2.92 13.71
N LEU A 19 -4.77 -3.92 14.02
CA LEU A 19 -6.11 -3.77 14.59
C LEU A 19 -6.06 -3.88 16.12
N VAL A 20 -7.03 -3.30 16.82
CA VAL A 20 -7.09 -3.37 18.30
C VAL A 20 -7.19 -4.81 18.80
N ASP A 21 -7.85 -5.70 18.05
CA ASP A 21 -8.00 -7.11 18.39
C ASP A 21 -6.81 -7.98 17.94
N ASP A 22 -5.74 -7.37 17.41
CA ASP A 22 -4.54 -8.10 17.03
C ASP A 22 -3.83 -8.64 18.28
N ALA A 23 -3.84 -9.97 18.45
CA ALA A 23 -3.03 -10.62 19.47
C ALA A 23 -1.56 -10.31 19.24
N LYS A 24 -0.77 -10.19 20.32
CA LYS A 24 0.64 -9.75 20.32
C LYS A 24 1.55 -10.42 19.27
N ASP A 25 1.24 -11.65 18.89
CA ASP A 25 2.02 -12.47 17.96
C ASP A 25 1.41 -12.55 16.55
N SER A 26 0.46 -11.67 16.24
CA SER A 26 -0.26 -11.65 14.97
C SER A 26 -0.65 -10.23 14.57
N VAL A 27 -0.84 -9.98 13.27
CA VAL A 27 -1.22 -8.68 12.73
C VAL A 27 -2.15 -8.86 11.54
N THR A 28 -3.05 -7.91 11.30
CA THR A 28 -3.82 -7.87 10.06
C THR A 28 -3.01 -7.19 8.96
N LEU A 29 -2.98 -7.81 7.78
CA LEU A 29 -2.36 -7.31 6.56
C LEU A 29 -3.44 -7.03 5.53
N LEU A 30 -3.35 -5.89 4.86
CA LEU A 30 -4.20 -5.54 3.73
C LEU A 30 -3.44 -5.77 2.43
N ARG A 31 -4.02 -6.40 1.43
CA ARG A 31 -3.47 -6.53 0.07
C ARG A 31 -4.50 -6.08 -0.94
N VAL A 32 -4.06 -5.42 -2.00
CA VAL A 32 -4.95 -4.87 -3.02
C VAL A 32 -4.60 -5.44 -4.38
N ASP A 33 -5.56 -6.14 -4.98
CA ASP A 33 -5.41 -6.75 -6.31
C ASP A 33 -6.38 -6.10 -7.30
N SER A 34 -5.86 -5.56 -8.40
CA SER A 34 -6.68 -5.17 -9.54
C SER A 34 -7.15 -6.40 -10.30
N THR A 35 -8.39 -6.38 -10.80
CA THR A 35 -8.95 -7.48 -11.59
C THR A 35 -9.14 -7.08 -13.06
N PRO A 36 -9.15 -8.05 -14.00
CA PRO A 36 -9.34 -7.75 -15.42
C PRO A 36 -10.69 -7.10 -15.76
N ASP A 37 -11.72 -7.27 -14.91
CA ASP A 37 -13.03 -6.63 -15.06
C ASP A 37 -13.07 -5.21 -14.46
N GLY A 38 -11.91 -4.63 -14.13
CA GLY A 38 -11.77 -3.25 -13.64
C GLY A 38 -12.19 -3.06 -12.18
N ARG A 39 -12.50 -4.14 -11.45
CA ARG A 39 -12.76 -4.09 -10.01
C ARG A 39 -11.46 -4.10 -9.24
N VAL A 40 -11.58 -3.75 -7.96
CA VAL A 40 -10.48 -3.86 -6.99
C VAL A 40 -10.89 -4.85 -5.91
N ARG A 41 -10.01 -5.82 -5.61
CA ARG A 41 -10.16 -6.72 -4.48
C ARG A 41 -9.26 -6.24 -3.35
N ILE A 42 -9.84 -6.09 -2.17
CA ILE A 42 -9.14 -5.71 -0.94
C ILE A 42 -9.14 -6.95 -0.05
N HIS A 43 -7.98 -7.57 0.09
CA HIS A 43 -7.75 -8.78 0.86
C HIS A 43 -7.27 -8.42 2.26
N LEU A 44 -7.96 -8.89 3.30
CA LEU A 44 -7.52 -8.82 4.69
C LEU A 44 -6.99 -10.20 5.09
N HIS A 45 -5.69 -10.28 5.32
CA HIS A 45 -4.99 -11.47 5.77
C HIS A 45 -4.55 -11.33 7.21
N ARG A 46 -4.66 -12.41 7.97
CA ARG A 46 -3.98 -12.55 9.23
C ARG A 46 -2.55 -12.95 8.93
N ALA A 47 -1.60 -12.30 9.58
CA ALA A 47 -0.22 -12.73 9.58
C ALA A 47 0.22 -13.05 11.00
N VAL A 48 1.07 -14.06 11.12
CA VAL A 48 1.65 -14.49 12.40
C VAL A 48 3.13 -14.14 12.44
N ASN A 49 3.61 -13.76 13.61
CA ASN A 49 5.03 -13.53 13.84
C ASN A 49 5.76 -14.86 13.86
N ARG A 50 6.62 -15.14 12.87
CA ARG A 50 7.38 -16.39 12.78
C ARG A 50 8.25 -16.64 14.02
N ALA A 51 8.72 -15.58 14.68
CA ALA A 51 9.52 -15.69 15.90
C ALA A 51 8.71 -16.21 17.10
N ALA A 52 7.41 -15.88 17.17
CA ALA A 52 6.54 -16.33 18.25
C ALA A 52 6.26 -17.85 18.20
N PHE A 53 6.38 -18.47 17.02
CA PHE A 53 6.16 -19.91 16.81
C PHE A 53 7.45 -20.73 16.76
N GLY A 54 8.56 -20.20 17.30
CA GLY A 54 9.82 -20.95 17.44
C GLY A 54 10.57 -21.23 16.14
N MET A 55 10.19 -20.58 15.02
CA MET A 55 10.92 -20.68 13.76
C MET A 55 12.19 -19.82 13.83
N ARG A 56 13.36 -20.46 13.75
CA ARG A 56 14.72 -19.90 13.97
C ARG A 56 15.22 -18.92 12.89
N PHE A 57 14.34 -18.10 12.30
CA PHE A 57 14.70 -17.20 11.18
C PHE A 57 14.61 -15.70 11.52
N GLY A 58 14.26 -15.33 12.75
CA GLY A 58 14.19 -13.93 13.18
C GLY A 58 14.99 -13.68 14.46
N SER A 59 15.78 -12.61 14.46
CA SER A 59 16.23 -11.95 15.69
C SER A 59 15.00 -11.56 16.51
N ALA A 60 15.06 -11.68 17.85
CA ALA A 60 13.98 -11.21 18.73
C ALA A 60 13.65 -9.70 18.58
N ALA A 61 14.51 -8.94 17.88
CA ALA A 61 14.35 -7.51 17.66
C ALA A 61 13.50 -7.15 16.41
N ASP A 62 13.33 -8.06 15.44
CA ASP A 62 12.62 -7.78 14.19
C ASP A 62 11.56 -8.84 13.88
N PRO A 63 10.26 -8.54 14.06
CA PRO A 63 9.19 -9.48 13.78
C PRO A 63 9.14 -9.81 12.28
N VAL A 64 9.19 -11.10 11.95
CA VAL A 64 9.00 -11.58 10.57
C VAL A 64 7.56 -12.04 10.45
N TRP A 65 6.75 -11.29 9.72
CA TRP A 65 5.32 -11.57 9.54
C TRP A 65 5.11 -12.54 8.38
N GLN A 66 4.41 -13.63 8.64
CA GLN A 66 4.01 -14.58 7.61
C GLN A 66 2.49 -14.54 7.44
N PRO A 67 1.97 -14.11 6.27
CA PRO A 67 0.54 -14.16 6.00
C PRO A 67 0.04 -15.60 6.00
N GLU A 68 -1.18 -15.81 6.48
CA GLU A 68 -1.95 -17.02 6.24
C GLU A 68 -2.16 -17.19 4.72
N ALA A 69 -2.16 -18.44 4.27
CA ALA A 69 -2.19 -18.79 2.85
C ALA A 69 -3.46 -18.29 2.14
N GLU A 70 -4.59 -18.25 2.87
CA GLU A 70 -5.86 -17.73 2.38
C GLU A 70 -6.22 -16.44 3.13
N PRO A 71 -6.81 -15.44 2.45
CA PRO A 71 -7.32 -14.24 3.12
C PRO A 71 -8.48 -14.61 4.05
N ASN A 72 -8.51 -14.00 5.23
CA ASN A 72 -9.61 -14.17 6.18
C ASN A 72 -10.88 -13.48 5.66
N VAL A 73 -10.71 -12.34 4.96
CA VAL A 73 -11.80 -11.60 4.33
C VAL A 73 -11.32 -11.05 2.99
N THR A 74 -12.15 -11.14 1.96
CA THR A 74 -11.93 -10.43 0.68
C THR A 74 -13.12 -9.53 0.42
N LEU A 75 -12.87 -8.23 0.31
CA LEU A 75 -13.85 -7.21 -0.02
C LEU A 75 -13.73 -6.87 -1.50
N VAL A 76 -14.85 -6.71 -2.19
CA VAL A 76 -14.87 -6.39 -3.62
C VAL A 76 -15.46 -5.00 -3.83
N ALA A 77 -14.63 -4.07 -4.31
CA ALA A 77 -15.09 -2.77 -4.76
C ALA A 77 -15.64 -2.87 -6.20
N PRO A 78 -16.68 -2.10 -6.55
CA PRO A 78 -17.11 -2.00 -7.94
C PRO A 78 -16.02 -1.35 -8.81
N ALA A 79 -16.10 -1.56 -10.12
CA ALA A 79 -15.27 -0.83 -11.07
C ALA A 79 -15.65 0.66 -11.09
N CYS A 80 -14.64 1.53 -11.07
CA CYS A 80 -14.85 2.98 -11.18
C CYS A 80 -15.63 3.34 -12.45
N GLY A 81 -16.57 4.28 -12.35
CA GLY A 81 -17.37 4.76 -13.48
C GLY A 81 -18.43 3.78 -13.98
N ARG A 82 -18.68 2.66 -13.29
CA ARG A 82 -19.78 1.75 -13.65
C ARG A 82 -21.14 2.46 -13.50
N ALA A 83 -22.00 2.30 -14.49
CA ALA A 83 -23.34 2.88 -14.48
C ALA A 83 -24.24 2.22 -13.41
N GLY A 84 -25.16 2.99 -12.83
CA GLY A 84 -26.17 2.50 -11.88
C GLY A 84 -25.62 2.14 -10.49
N LEU A 85 -24.43 2.63 -10.14
CA LEU A 85 -23.91 2.57 -8.78
C LEU A 85 -24.67 3.56 -7.89
N THR A 86 -24.92 3.15 -6.64
CA THR A 86 -25.37 4.06 -5.59
C THR A 86 -24.20 4.89 -5.08
N GLU A 87 -24.48 6.02 -4.43
CA GLU A 87 -23.45 6.91 -3.89
C GLU A 87 -22.42 6.20 -2.98
N PRO A 88 -22.82 5.34 -2.02
CA PRO A 88 -21.85 4.58 -1.23
C PRO A 88 -20.98 3.63 -2.07
N GLU A 89 -21.52 3.04 -3.14
CA GLU A 89 -20.75 2.17 -4.03
C GLU A 89 -19.73 2.96 -4.87
N VAL A 90 -20.07 4.19 -5.25
CA VAL A 90 -19.12 5.10 -5.91
C VAL A 90 -17.96 5.41 -4.96
N VAL A 91 -18.24 5.77 -3.71
CA VAL A 91 -17.19 6.00 -2.69
C VAL A 91 -16.31 4.77 -2.51
N LEU A 92 -16.89 3.57 -2.44
CA LEU A 92 -16.12 2.33 -2.32
C LEU A 92 -15.20 2.10 -3.55
N ALA A 93 -15.69 2.40 -4.75
CA ALA A 93 -14.88 2.34 -5.98
C ALA A 93 -13.70 3.32 -5.92
N GLU A 94 -13.96 4.58 -5.54
CA GLU A 94 -12.95 5.63 -5.44
C GLU A 94 -11.86 5.28 -4.42
N VAL A 95 -12.26 4.86 -3.22
CA VAL A 95 -11.34 4.40 -2.17
C VAL A 95 -10.53 3.19 -2.62
N GLY A 96 -11.18 2.20 -3.26
CA GLY A 96 -10.49 1.04 -3.81
C GLY A 96 -9.46 1.42 -4.88
N GLY A 97 -9.81 2.35 -5.77
CA GLY A 97 -8.91 2.89 -6.79
C GLY A 97 -7.73 3.66 -6.21
N PHE A 98 -7.98 4.52 -5.20
CA PHE A 98 -6.94 5.23 -4.48
C PHE A 98 -5.96 4.27 -3.81
N LEU A 99 -6.49 3.30 -3.03
CA LEU A 99 -5.66 2.27 -2.40
C LEU A 99 -4.85 1.54 -3.47
N ALA A 100 -5.47 1.03 -4.54
CA ALA A 100 -4.74 0.37 -5.62
C ALA A 100 -3.65 1.26 -6.24
N GLY A 101 -3.90 2.56 -6.42
CA GLY A 101 -2.91 3.52 -6.91
C GLY A 101 -1.72 3.71 -5.97
N VAL A 102 -1.96 3.78 -4.66
CA VAL A 102 -0.91 3.89 -3.64
C VAL A 102 -0.13 2.58 -3.48
N VAL A 103 -0.82 1.44 -3.60
CA VAL A 103 -0.26 0.10 -3.43
C VAL A 103 0.56 -0.33 -4.64
N VAL A 104 -0.03 -0.21 -5.83
CA VAL A 104 0.47 -0.78 -7.09
C VAL A 104 1.26 0.27 -7.89
N GLY A 105 1.09 1.56 -7.60
CA GLY A 105 1.73 2.67 -8.32
C GLY A 105 3.08 3.12 -7.75
N ASP A 106 4.10 3.03 -8.61
CA ASP A 106 5.31 3.86 -8.73
C ASP A 106 6.23 4.15 -7.52
N GLY A 107 6.06 3.55 -6.34
CA GLY A 107 7.05 3.84 -5.28
C GLY A 107 7.07 3.03 -4.00
N GLY A 108 6.18 2.04 -3.82
CA GLY A 108 6.13 1.30 -2.54
C GLY A 108 5.93 2.26 -1.37
N MET A 109 4.88 3.07 -1.42
CA MET A 109 4.55 4.00 -0.34
C MET A 109 4.26 3.20 0.94
N ASN A 110 5.05 3.46 1.96
CA ASN A 110 4.86 2.91 3.30
C ASN A 110 3.58 3.50 3.91
N ALA A 111 2.60 2.64 4.23
CA ALA A 111 1.27 3.01 4.76
C ALA A 111 1.24 3.78 6.09
N TRP A 112 2.38 3.97 6.75
CA TRP A 112 2.49 4.67 8.03
C TRP A 112 2.00 6.13 8.00
N GLY A 113 1.79 6.71 6.82
CA GLY A 113 1.26 8.06 6.67
C GLY A 113 -0.25 8.21 6.96
N PHE A 114 -1.05 7.15 6.85
CA PHE A 114 -2.52 7.26 6.88
C PHE A 114 -3.17 6.89 8.21
N GLU A 115 -2.44 6.23 9.11
CA GLU A 115 -2.95 5.80 10.43
C GLU A 115 -3.40 6.97 11.31
N SER A 116 -2.89 8.18 11.04
CA SER A 116 -3.26 9.41 11.75
C SER A 116 -4.59 10.01 11.30
N LEU A 117 -5.13 9.58 10.15
CA LEU A 117 -6.36 10.13 9.57
C LEU A 117 -7.61 9.47 10.12
N MET A 118 -7.56 8.15 10.29
CA MET A 118 -8.63 7.31 10.81
C MET A 118 -7.98 6.05 11.40
N SER A 119 -8.53 5.55 12.52
CA SER A 119 -8.03 4.30 13.09
C SER A 119 -8.24 3.14 12.11
N ASN A 120 -7.32 2.19 12.11
CA ASN A 120 -7.36 1.03 11.22
C ASN A 120 -8.65 0.20 11.39
N ASP A 121 -9.14 0.04 12.62
CA ASP A 121 -10.40 -0.65 12.91
C ASP A 121 -11.61 0.07 12.30
N GLU A 122 -11.64 1.39 12.42
CA GLU A 122 -12.71 2.21 11.86
C GLU A 122 -12.68 2.17 10.32
N LEU A 123 -11.51 2.26 9.72
CA LEU A 123 -11.33 2.12 8.27
C LEU A 123 -11.85 0.77 7.77
N VAL A 124 -11.45 -0.34 8.41
CA VAL A 124 -11.92 -1.69 8.05
C VAL A 124 -13.43 -1.80 8.24
N LEU A 125 -13.99 -1.26 9.32
CA LEU A 125 -15.43 -1.26 9.58
C LEU A 125 -16.20 -0.56 8.45
N HIS A 126 -15.76 0.62 8.02
CA HIS A 126 -16.44 1.34 6.94
C HIS A 126 -16.30 0.63 5.58
N LEU A 127 -15.10 0.12 5.26
CA LEU A 127 -14.86 -0.65 4.03
C LEU A 127 -15.76 -1.90 3.97
N MET A 128 -15.83 -2.65 5.07
CA MET A 128 -16.70 -3.82 5.17
C MET A 128 -18.17 -3.46 5.01
N ALA A 129 -18.63 -2.35 5.60
CA ALA A 129 -20.02 -1.92 5.50
C ALA A 129 -20.42 -1.64 4.03
N LEU A 130 -19.59 -0.90 3.29
CA LEU A 130 -19.91 -0.57 1.89
C LEU A 130 -19.69 -1.77 0.95
N ALA A 131 -18.71 -2.62 1.21
CA ALA A 131 -18.50 -3.84 0.43
C ALA A 131 -19.70 -4.79 0.58
N ARG A 132 -20.22 -4.98 1.80
CA ARG A 132 -21.44 -5.78 2.04
C ARG A 132 -22.66 -5.19 1.36
N LEU A 133 -22.78 -3.85 1.31
CA LEU A 133 -23.83 -3.21 0.52
C LEU A 133 -23.68 -3.56 -0.97
N HIS A 134 -22.48 -3.40 -1.53
CA HIS A 134 -22.22 -3.71 -2.93
C HIS A 134 -22.59 -5.17 -3.27
N GLU A 135 -22.13 -6.13 -2.46
CA GLU A 135 -22.45 -7.55 -2.62
C GLU A 135 -23.95 -7.83 -2.55
N ARG A 136 -24.68 -7.14 -1.67
CA ARG A 136 -26.12 -7.27 -1.53
C ARG A 136 -26.88 -6.69 -2.73
N LEU A 137 -26.39 -5.60 -3.33
CA LEU A 137 -27.05 -4.90 -4.43
C LEU A 137 -26.70 -5.48 -5.81
N GLU A 138 -25.53 -6.10 -5.96
CA GLU A 138 -25.04 -6.63 -7.24
C GLU A 138 -26.00 -7.64 -7.91
N PRO A 139 -26.68 -8.58 -7.19
CA PRO A 139 -27.66 -9.47 -7.82
C PRO A 139 -28.86 -8.74 -8.42
N ALA A 140 -29.38 -7.71 -7.73
CA ALA A 140 -30.49 -6.92 -8.23
C ALA A 140 -30.10 -6.15 -9.52
N ARG A 141 -28.85 -5.69 -9.60
CA ARG A 141 -28.31 -5.00 -10.78
C ARG A 141 -28.11 -5.91 -11.99
N ARG A 142 -27.89 -7.20 -11.79
CA ARG A 142 -27.74 -8.20 -12.88
C ARG A 142 -29.08 -8.78 -13.33
N SER A 143 -30.18 -8.39 -12.71
CA SER A 143 -31.53 -8.81 -13.06
C SER A 143 -32.03 -8.11 -14.32
N GLU A 144 -32.94 -8.76 -15.06
CA GLU A 144 -33.60 -8.19 -16.25
C GLU A 144 -34.44 -6.94 -15.93
N VAL A 145 -34.81 -6.76 -14.66
CA VAL A 145 -35.60 -5.60 -14.18
C VAL A 145 -34.76 -4.56 -13.45
N ALA A 146 -33.43 -4.57 -13.63
CA ALA A 146 -32.54 -3.63 -12.94
C ALA A 146 -32.85 -2.15 -13.25
N GLU A 147 -33.38 -1.87 -14.45
CA GLU A 147 -33.77 -0.53 -14.89
C GLU A 147 -35.19 -0.12 -14.46
N ASP A 148 -35.95 -1.03 -13.83
CA ASP A 148 -37.27 -0.68 -13.30
C ASP A 148 -37.12 0.35 -12.18
N HIS A 149 -37.79 1.50 -12.34
CA HIS A 149 -37.83 2.59 -11.38
C HIS A 149 -38.07 2.15 -9.92
N ARG A 150 -38.86 1.09 -9.68
CA ARG A 150 -39.13 0.57 -8.33
C ARG A 150 -37.94 -0.18 -7.76
N VAL A 151 -37.24 -0.93 -8.60
CA VAL A 151 -36.01 -1.64 -8.22
C VAL A 151 -34.92 -0.63 -7.91
N VAL A 152 -34.74 0.37 -8.78
CA VAL A 152 -33.79 1.47 -8.57
C VAL A 152 -34.09 2.21 -7.26
N ALA A 153 -35.33 2.63 -7.04
CA ALA A 153 -35.74 3.31 -5.81
C ALA A 153 -35.48 2.45 -4.56
N ARG A 154 -35.76 1.14 -4.63
CA ARG A 154 -35.49 0.23 -3.52
C ARG A 154 -34.01 0.04 -3.24
N MET A 155 -33.17 -0.03 -4.28
CA MET A 155 -31.72 -0.10 -4.12
C MET A 155 -31.17 1.17 -3.47
N GLN A 156 -31.71 2.35 -3.85
CA GLN A 156 -31.37 3.63 -3.23
C GLN A 156 -31.75 3.65 -1.74
N GLU A 157 -32.97 3.26 -1.40
CA GLU A 157 -33.43 3.18 0.00
C GLU A 157 -32.56 2.25 0.86
N ILE A 158 -32.10 1.11 0.30
CA ILE A 158 -31.18 0.20 1.00
C ILE A 158 -29.83 0.88 1.23
N ALA A 159 -29.32 1.60 0.22
CA ALA A 159 -28.03 2.29 0.29
C ALA A 159 -28.03 3.43 1.32
N GLU A 160 -29.16 4.12 1.53
CA GLU A 160 -29.26 5.23 2.49
C GLU A 160 -28.81 4.86 3.90
N SER A 161 -29.03 3.61 4.32
CA SER A 161 -28.58 3.10 5.62
C SER A 161 -27.06 3.11 5.81
N THR A 162 -26.31 3.23 4.73
CA THR A 162 -24.84 3.22 4.73
C THR A 162 -24.21 4.58 4.40
N ASN A 163 -25.02 5.63 4.24
CA ASN A 163 -24.53 6.97 3.89
C ASN A 163 -23.56 7.54 4.93
N SER A 164 -23.69 7.20 6.21
CA SER A 164 -22.74 7.60 7.25
C SER A 164 -21.35 7.01 7.01
N HIS A 165 -21.27 5.73 6.61
CA HIS A 165 -20.01 5.08 6.29
C HIS A 165 -19.40 5.64 4.99
N ALA A 166 -20.24 5.95 4.00
CA ALA A 166 -19.80 6.63 2.77
C ALA A 166 -19.25 8.04 3.06
N GLY A 167 -19.90 8.80 3.94
CA GLY A 167 -19.40 10.11 4.38
C GLY A 167 -18.03 10.01 5.03
N ALA A 168 -17.87 9.10 5.99
CA ALA A 168 -16.60 8.89 6.68
C ALA A 168 -15.45 8.52 5.72
N LEU A 169 -15.68 7.58 4.79
CA LEU A 169 -14.66 7.18 3.82
C LEU A 169 -14.35 8.26 2.80
N ARG A 170 -15.32 9.10 2.44
CA ARG A 170 -15.09 10.23 1.55
C ARG A 170 -14.24 11.31 2.21
N GLU A 171 -14.51 11.64 3.47
CA GLU A 171 -13.69 12.57 4.24
C GLU A 171 -12.27 12.03 4.42
N TRP A 172 -12.15 10.73 4.73
CA TRP A 172 -10.86 10.06 4.80
C TRP A 172 -10.12 10.12 3.47
N LEU A 173 -10.78 9.83 2.35
CA LEU A 173 -10.18 9.83 1.01
C LEU A 173 -9.64 11.23 0.66
N ALA A 174 -10.43 12.29 0.87
CA ALA A 174 -9.98 13.65 0.59
C ALA A 174 -8.71 14.01 1.36
N ARG A 175 -8.63 13.66 2.66
CA ARG A 175 -7.42 13.88 3.46
C ARG A 175 -6.26 12.98 3.03
N ALA A 176 -6.55 11.74 2.64
CA ALA A 176 -5.55 10.79 2.19
C ALA A 176 -4.92 11.23 0.87
N GLU A 177 -5.68 11.84 -0.03
CA GLU A 177 -5.17 12.43 -1.26
C GLU A 177 -4.21 13.59 -0.97
N GLU A 178 -4.58 14.51 -0.06
CA GLU A 178 -3.69 15.60 0.38
C GLU A 178 -2.36 15.06 0.96
N VAL A 179 -2.44 14.05 1.84
CA VAL A 179 -1.26 13.43 2.45
C VAL A 179 -0.43 12.65 1.42
N ALA A 180 -1.08 12.00 0.45
CA ALA A 180 -0.38 11.23 -0.57
C ALA A 180 0.50 12.11 -1.45
N GLU A 181 0.08 13.33 -1.78
CA GLU A 181 0.92 14.28 -2.52
C GLU A 181 2.21 14.62 -1.76
N ASP A 182 2.09 14.88 -0.45
CA ASP A 182 3.22 15.17 0.42
C ASP A 182 4.15 13.97 0.59
N VAL A 183 3.58 12.77 0.78
CA VAL A 183 4.35 11.51 0.94
C VAL A 183 5.06 11.15 -0.36
N VAL A 184 4.42 11.30 -1.52
CA VAL A 184 5.05 11.07 -2.84
C VAL A 184 6.19 12.06 -3.05
N ALA A 185 6.02 13.34 -2.72
CA ALA A 185 7.07 14.33 -2.83
C ALA A 185 8.27 14.01 -1.92
N ALA A 186 8.01 13.63 -0.67
CA ALA A 186 9.04 13.23 0.29
C ALA A 186 9.77 11.94 -0.15
N ALA A 187 9.04 10.93 -0.62
CA ALA A 187 9.61 9.68 -1.11
C ALA A 187 10.50 9.91 -2.34
N ARG A 188 10.08 10.74 -3.30
CA ARG A 188 10.89 11.12 -4.46
C ARG A 188 12.17 11.84 -4.04
N ALA A 189 12.10 12.74 -3.07
CA ALA A 189 13.27 13.42 -2.53
C ALA A 189 14.26 12.45 -1.87
N GLN A 190 13.77 11.49 -1.07
CA GLN A 190 14.61 10.47 -0.43
C GLN A 190 15.25 9.50 -1.46
N VAL A 191 14.51 9.08 -2.49
CA VAL A 191 15.08 8.26 -3.58
C VAL A 191 16.15 9.02 -4.32
N HIS A 192 15.94 10.32 -4.58
CA HIS A 192 16.94 11.17 -5.20
C HIS A 192 18.20 11.31 -4.31
N GLU A 193 18.02 11.57 -3.02
CA GLU A 193 19.12 11.67 -2.05
C GLU A 193 19.91 10.36 -1.95
N ARG A 194 19.22 9.21 -1.90
CA ARG A 194 19.88 7.90 -1.90
C ARG A 194 20.68 7.66 -3.17
N ARG A 195 20.12 8.02 -4.34
CA ARG A 195 20.83 7.90 -5.62
C ARG A 195 22.05 8.81 -5.68
N VAL A 196 21.96 10.02 -5.11
CA VAL A 196 23.11 10.92 -4.98
C VAL A 196 24.15 10.32 -4.04
N GLN A 197 23.73 9.75 -2.91
CA GLN A 197 24.62 9.07 -1.95
C GLN A 197 25.35 7.89 -2.60
N GLU A 198 24.64 7.02 -3.34
CA GLU A 198 25.22 5.88 -4.07
C GLU A 198 26.23 6.34 -5.13
N VAL A 199 25.93 7.41 -5.87
CA VAL A 199 26.89 8.00 -6.83
C VAL A 199 28.10 8.58 -6.11
N LEU A 200 27.92 9.25 -4.97
CA LEU A 200 29.02 9.80 -4.18
C LEU A 200 29.87 8.68 -3.55
N GLU A 201 29.26 7.58 -3.13
CA GLU A 201 29.96 6.39 -2.63
C GLU A 201 30.73 5.69 -3.75
N ASP A 202 30.16 5.58 -4.94
CA ASP A 202 30.83 5.02 -6.12
C ASP A 202 32.02 5.89 -6.57
N LEU A 203 31.85 7.21 -6.58
CA LEU A 203 32.92 8.18 -6.86
C LEU A 203 34.04 8.16 -5.79
N ASN A 204 33.71 7.91 -4.52
CA ASN A 204 34.70 7.79 -3.45
C ASN A 204 35.34 6.39 -3.39
N GLY A 205 34.63 5.35 -3.83
CA GLY A 205 35.09 3.96 -3.90
C GLY A 205 36.01 3.69 -5.08
N HIS A 206 35.81 4.40 -6.20
CA HIS A 206 36.80 4.55 -7.25
C HIS A 206 37.85 5.54 -6.77
N GLY A 207 38.76 5.06 -5.90
CA GLY A 207 39.92 5.80 -5.48
C GLY A 207 40.52 6.50 -6.70
N VAL A 208 40.58 7.83 -6.64
CA VAL A 208 41.38 8.64 -7.55
C VAL A 208 42.77 8.02 -7.48
N GLU A 209 43.11 7.16 -8.44
CA GLU A 209 44.50 6.78 -8.67
C GLU A 209 45.19 8.10 -8.95
N ASP A 210 45.93 8.57 -7.96
CA ASP A 210 46.78 9.74 -8.05
C ASP A 210 47.78 9.45 -9.17
N THR A 211 47.43 9.88 -10.38
CA THR A 211 48.22 9.67 -11.61
C THR A 211 49.59 10.34 -11.53
N ARG A 212 49.89 11.05 -10.44
CA ARG A 212 51.21 11.61 -10.11
C ARG A 212 52.24 10.58 -9.68
N ALA A 213 51.86 9.34 -9.38
CA ALA A 213 52.80 8.30 -8.94
C ALA A 213 53.34 7.39 -10.06
N ARG A 214 52.83 7.48 -11.29
CA ARG A 214 53.43 6.73 -12.42
C ARG A 214 54.65 7.49 -12.96
N THR A 215 55.82 6.99 -12.60
CA THR A 215 57.08 7.38 -13.24
C THR A 215 56.96 7.02 -14.72
N ASN A 216 56.92 8.03 -15.58
CA ASN A 216 56.86 7.85 -17.02
C ASN A 216 58.15 7.14 -17.48
N PRO A 217 58.09 5.91 -18.04
CA PRO A 217 59.29 5.15 -18.41
C PRO A 217 60.08 5.79 -19.56
N ASP A 218 59.52 6.78 -20.26
CA ASP A 218 60.15 7.47 -21.39
C ASP A 218 60.88 8.78 -21.02
N LEU A 219 60.97 9.15 -19.74
CA LEU A 219 61.75 10.33 -19.35
C LEU A 219 63.23 9.96 -19.19
N PRO A 220 64.15 10.56 -19.97
CA PRO A 220 65.57 10.31 -19.84
C PRO A 220 66.05 10.75 -18.45
N ARG A 221 66.68 9.83 -17.71
CA ARG A 221 67.32 10.12 -16.43
C ARG A 221 68.48 11.08 -16.68
N LEU A 222 68.34 12.33 -16.24
CA LEU A 222 69.46 13.26 -16.13
C LEU A 222 70.41 12.74 -15.05
N THR A 223 71.54 12.18 -15.47
CA THR A 223 72.71 11.98 -14.62
C THR A 223 73.44 13.31 -14.51
N THR A 224 73.46 13.88 -13.31
CA THR A 224 74.39 14.94 -12.93
C THR A 224 75.59 14.30 -12.24
N ASP A 225 76.75 14.43 -12.87
CA ASP A 225 78.06 14.40 -12.20
C ASP A 225 78.24 15.63 -11.28
#